data_AF-A0A7Z2G7Y4-F1
#
_entry.id   AF-A0A7Z2G7Y4-F1
#
_cell.length_a   1.000
_cell.length_b   1.000
_cell.length_c   1.000
_cell.angle_alpha   90.00
_cell.angle_beta   90.00
_cell.angle_gamma   90.00
#
_symmetry.space_group_name_H-M   'P 1'
#
loop_
_entity.id
_entity.type
_entity.pdbx_description
1 polymer ?
#
loop_
_entity_poly.entity_id
_entity_poly.type
_entity_poly.pdbx_seq_one_letter_code
_entity_poly.pdbx_strand_id
1 'polypeptide(L)'
;MNCKPGDMARVVSNGKTDMTPGIVDRIVQVIRPAVPGEQFTATTGEVTTIGEIGGMAVWVVRSKTPLPGTAWQRGECSRLLFAERAMNDENLRRLGGVPVEDDVRDEVTA
;
A
#
# COMPACT_ATOMS: atom_id res chain seq x y z
N MET A 1 -6.99 7.85 -13.54
CA MET A 1 -6.73 6.90 -12.45
C MET A 1 -6.45 5.54 -13.05
N ASN A 2 -5.35 4.93 -12.64
CA ASN A 2 -4.82 3.66 -13.13
C ASN A 2 -5.47 2.46 -12.43
N CYS A 3 -5.86 2.63 -11.16
CA CYS A 3 -6.49 1.59 -10.35
C CYS A 3 -7.86 2.04 -9.80
N LYS A 4 -8.63 1.09 -9.28
CA LYS A 4 -9.87 1.30 -8.51
C LYS A 4 -9.93 0.33 -7.32
N PRO A 5 -10.82 0.55 -6.32
CA PRO A 5 -11.04 -0.39 -5.23
C PRO A 5 -11.28 -1.82 -5.73
N GLY A 6 -10.64 -2.79 -5.06
CA GLY A 6 -10.67 -4.21 -5.40
C GLY A 6 -9.61 -4.65 -6.41
N ASP A 7 -8.92 -3.72 -7.10
CA ASP A 7 -7.86 -4.09 -8.02
C ASP A 7 -6.63 -4.64 -7.29
N MET A 8 -5.98 -5.62 -7.91
CA MET A 8 -4.61 -5.98 -7.62
C MET A 8 -3.67 -5.11 -8.46
N ALA A 9 -2.60 -4.59 -7.85
CA ALA A 9 -1.62 -3.75 -8.52
C ALA A 9 -0.19 -4.12 -8.12
N ARG A 10 0.74 -3.94 -9.05
CA ARG A 10 2.17 -3.93 -8.79
C ARG A 10 2.63 -2.50 -8.53
N VAL A 11 3.44 -2.31 -7.50
CA VAL A 11 4.13 -1.03 -7.26
C VAL A 11 5.24 -0.89 -8.29
N VAL A 12 5.20 0.17 -9.09
CA VAL A 12 6.19 0.42 -10.17
C VAL A 12 7.15 1.55 -9.86
N SER A 13 6.89 2.33 -8.81
CA SER A 13 7.75 3.41 -8.36
C SER A 13 7.56 3.66 -6.87
N ASN A 14 8.59 4.18 -6.21
CA ASN A 14 8.53 4.67 -4.83
C ASN A 14 8.25 6.19 -4.76
N GLY A 15 7.75 6.77 -5.85
CA GLY A 15 7.67 8.23 -6.03
C GLY A 15 9.01 8.84 -6.44
N LYS A 16 9.15 10.17 -6.28
CA LYS A 16 10.34 10.92 -6.73
C LYS A 16 11.60 10.74 -5.88
N THR A 17 11.52 9.97 -4.80
CA THR A 17 12.59 9.84 -3.80
C THR A 17 12.80 8.38 -3.46
N ASP A 18 14.02 7.88 -3.60
CA ASP A 18 14.41 6.48 -3.34
C ASP A 18 14.48 6.14 -1.83
N MET A 19 13.59 6.71 -1.02
CA MET A 19 13.62 6.60 0.44
C MET A 19 13.15 5.24 0.97
N THR A 20 12.52 4.40 0.14
CA THR A 20 11.87 3.14 0.54
C THR A 20 12.36 1.98 -0.33
N PRO A 21 13.61 1.52 -0.17
CA PRO A 21 14.10 0.37 -0.90
C PRO A 21 13.21 -0.87 -0.64
N GLY A 22 12.98 -1.66 -1.68
CA GLY A 22 12.19 -2.91 -1.62
C GLY A 22 10.67 -2.74 -1.73
N ILE A 23 10.16 -1.52 -1.97
CA ILE A 23 8.72 -1.31 -2.24
C ILE A 23 8.33 -1.55 -3.70
N VAL A 24 9.26 -1.30 -4.63
CA VAL A 24 9.05 -1.58 -6.05
C VAL A 24 8.86 -3.08 -6.23
N ASP A 25 7.97 -3.45 -7.16
CA ASP A 25 7.58 -4.82 -7.50
C ASP A 25 6.71 -5.55 -6.46
N ARG A 26 6.36 -4.88 -5.37
CA ARG A 26 5.39 -5.43 -4.41
C ARG A 26 4.00 -5.49 -5.04
N ILE A 27 3.30 -6.59 -4.75
CA ILE A 27 1.90 -6.77 -5.13
C ILE A 27 1.02 -6.30 -3.97
N VAL A 28 0.05 -5.45 -4.30
CA VAL A 28 -0.86 -4.84 -3.34
C VAL A 28 -2.30 -4.92 -3.84
N GLN A 29 -3.25 -4.95 -2.91
CA GLN A 29 -4.66 -4.77 -3.17
C GLN A 29 -5.04 -3.31 -2.91
N VAL A 30 -5.76 -2.71 -3.84
CA VAL A 30 -6.33 -1.36 -3.68
C VAL A 30 -7.62 -1.47 -2.89
N ILE A 31 -7.68 -0.81 -1.73
CA ILE A 31 -8.80 -0.94 -0.79
C ILE A 31 -9.82 0.18 -1.01
N ARG A 32 -9.38 1.43 -0.94
CA ARG A 32 -10.23 2.63 -1.04
C ARG A 32 -9.40 3.90 -1.25
N PRO A 33 -10.01 5.02 -1.66
CA PRO A 33 -9.32 6.31 -1.62
C PRO A 33 -8.82 6.62 -0.20
N ALA A 34 -7.63 7.19 -0.12
CA ALA A 34 -7.07 7.68 1.13
C ALA A 34 -7.57 9.10 1.42
N VAL A 35 -7.69 9.46 2.71
CA VAL A 35 -8.11 10.80 3.13
C VAL A 35 -6.97 11.56 3.80
N PRO A 36 -6.89 12.90 3.67
CA PRO A 36 -5.90 13.69 4.40
C PRO A 36 -6.06 13.51 5.91
N GLY A 37 -4.93 13.45 6.63
CA GLY A 37 -4.93 13.23 8.09
C GLY A 37 -5.15 11.77 8.52
N GLU A 38 -5.36 10.86 7.57
CA GLU A 38 -5.50 9.43 7.88
C GLU A 38 -4.19 8.84 8.43
N GLN A 39 -4.33 7.93 9.40
CA GLN A 39 -3.21 7.35 10.12
C GLN A 39 -2.97 5.88 9.74
N PHE A 40 -1.69 5.51 9.59
CA PHE A 40 -1.24 4.15 9.34
C PHE A 40 -0.24 3.72 10.41
N THR A 41 -0.55 2.63 11.08
CA THR A 41 0.29 2.05 12.14
C THR A 41 1.23 1.01 11.53
N ALA A 42 2.53 1.20 11.78
CA ALA A 42 3.55 0.22 11.44
C ALA A 42 3.41 -1.03 12.31
N THR A 43 4.01 -2.14 11.89
CA THR A 43 4.03 -3.40 12.66
C THR A 43 4.72 -3.25 14.03
N THR A 44 5.57 -2.25 14.19
CA THR A 44 6.30 -1.89 15.41
C THR A 44 5.50 -0.92 16.31
N GLY A 45 4.34 -0.43 15.85
CA GLY A 45 3.43 0.42 16.62
C GLY A 45 3.54 1.91 16.33
N GLU A 46 4.57 2.37 15.62
CA GLU A 46 4.69 3.78 15.22
C GLU A 46 3.60 4.16 14.21
N VAL A 47 3.07 5.36 14.37
CA VAL A 47 2.00 5.89 13.52
C VAL A 47 2.58 6.91 12.54
N THR A 48 2.15 6.79 11.29
CA THR A 48 2.36 7.77 10.23
C THR A 48 1.05 8.40 9.83
N THR A 49 1.08 9.64 9.37
CA THR A 49 -0.12 10.38 8.95
C THR A 49 0.06 10.84 7.51
N ILE A 50 -0.98 10.67 6.68
CA ILE A 50 -0.99 11.24 5.35
C ILE A 50 -1.10 12.76 5.48
N GLY A 51 -0.15 13.47 4.86
CA GLY A 51 -0.22 14.93 4.71
C GLY A 51 -1.29 15.37 3.71
N GLU A 52 -1.16 16.59 3.20
CA GLU A 52 -2.04 17.09 2.16
C GLU A 52 -1.85 16.31 0.84
N ILE A 53 -2.96 15.92 0.22
CA ILE A 53 -2.97 15.08 -0.98
C ILE A 53 -2.95 15.93 -2.27
N GLY A 54 -3.17 17.25 -2.19
CA GLY A 54 -2.92 18.19 -3.30
C GLY A 54 -3.64 17.87 -4.62
N GLY A 55 -4.82 17.25 -4.57
CA GLY A 55 -5.56 16.82 -5.77
C GLY A 55 -5.02 15.56 -6.45
N MET A 56 -4.00 14.91 -5.89
CA MET A 56 -3.50 13.62 -6.37
C MET A 56 -4.47 12.50 -6.01
N ALA A 57 -4.59 11.49 -6.88
CA ALA A 57 -5.29 10.26 -6.52
C ALA A 57 -4.37 9.40 -5.63
N VAL A 58 -4.75 9.20 -4.37
CA VAL A 58 -4.02 8.39 -3.40
C VAL A 58 -4.92 7.27 -2.90
N TRP A 59 -4.39 6.06 -2.89
CA TRP A 59 -5.09 4.86 -2.48
C TRP A 59 -4.55 4.33 -1.16
N VAL A 60 -5.44 3.81 -0.32
CA VAL A 60 -5.05 2.86 0.72
C VAL A 60 -4.83 1.52 0.05
N VAL A 61 -3.63 0.98 0.23
CA VAL A 61 -3.24 -0.32 -0.30
C VAL A 61 -2.88 -1.28 0.83
N ARG A 62 -3.22 -2.56 0.65
CA ARG A 62 -2.91 -3.65 1.58
C ARG A 62 -2.02 -4.69 0.89
N SER A 63 -1.16 -5.35 1.64
CA SER A 63 -0.36 -6.48 1.15
C SER A 63 -0.33 -7.62 2.16
N LYS A 64 -0.27 -8.87 1.68
CA LYS A 64 -0.11 -10.07 2.52
C LYS A 64 1.20 -10.03 3.32
N THR A 65 2.27 -9.55 2.69
CA THR A 65 3.56 -9.30 3.36
C THR A 65 3.67 -7.81 3.67
N PRO A 66 4.06 -7.41 4.90
CA PRO A 66 4.20 -6.00 5.26
C PRO A 66 5.08 -5.23 4.26
N LEU A 67 4.62 -4.04 3.90
CA LEU A 67 5.24 -3.15 2.92
C LEU A 67 6.27 -2.26 3.61
N PRO A 68 7.50 -2.13 3.07
CA PRO A 68 8.43 -1.15 3.58
C PRO A 68 7.87 0.26 3.40
N GLY A 69 8.19 1.16 4.32
CA GLY A 69 7.85 2.57 4.33
C GLY A 69 8.84 3.34 5.19
N THR A 70 8.76 4.66 5.10
CA THR A 70 9.57 5.56 5.94
C THR A 70 8.65 6.43 6.78
N ALA A 71 8.96 6.55 8.06
CA ALA A 71 8.38 7.55 8.93
C ALA A 71 9.42 8.60 9.28
N TRP A 72 9.03 9.87 9.15
CA TRP A 72 9.82 10.98 9.65
C TRP A 72 9.25 11.39 11.00
N GLN A 73 10.00 11.14 12.07
CA GLN A 73 9.63 11.55 13.42
C GLN A 73 10.82 12.28 14.06
N ARG A 74 10.56 13.47 14.62
CA ARG A 74 11.55 14.28 15.34
C ARG A 74 12.86 14.54 14.56
N GLY A 75 12.79 14.60 13.22
CA GLY A 75 13.94 14.83 12.35
C GLY A 75 14.70 13.56 11.94
N GLU A 76 14.29 12.39 12.41
CA GLU A 76 14.87 11.11 12.00
C GLU A 76 13.94 10.37 11.03
N CYS A 77 14.54 9.71 10.03
CA CYS A 77 13.84 8.86 9.07
C CYS A 77 14.04 7.39 9.44
N SER A 78 13.01 6.76 9.98
CA SER A 78 13.01 5.34 10.32
C SER A 78 12.39 4.53 9.19
N ARG A 79 12.97 3.37 8.88
CA ARG A 79 12.36 2.37 8.00
C ARG A 79 11.39 1.52 8.81
N LEU A 80 10.15 1.46 8.37
CA LEU A 80 9.06 0.76 9.03
C LEU A 80 8.37 -0.18 8.05
N LEU A 81 7.61 -1.13 8.59
CA LEU A 81 6.81 -2.08 7.82
C LEU A 81 5.33 -1.83 8.10
N PHE A 82 4.50 -1.87 7.06
CA PHE A 82 3.08 -1.54 7.14
C PHE A 82 2.24 -2.63 6.49
N ALA A 83 1.20 -3.11 7.19
CA ALA A 83 0.21 -3.99 6.57
C ALA A 83 -0.65 -3.22 5.55
N GLU A 84 -0.95 -1.96 5.86
CA GLU A 84 -1.65 -1.01 5.00
C GLU A 84 -0.92 0.31 4.96
N ARG A 85 -0.88 0.96 3.80
CA ARG A 85 -0.34 2.32 3.67
C ARG A 85 -0.97 3.06 2.50
N ALA A 86 -0.79 4.38 2.51
CA ALA A 86 -1.14 5.23 1.39
C ALA A 86 -0.14 5.11 0.24
N MET A 87 -0.63 5.16 -1.01
CA MET A 87 0.19 5.17 -2.21
C MET A 87 -0.46 5.96 -3.34
N ASN A 88 0.34 6.78 -4.04
CA ASN A 88 -0.14 7.52 -5.22
C ASN A 88 -0.53 6.54 -6.33
N ASP A 89 -1.62 6.84 -7.03
CA ASP A 89 -2.10 6.09 -8.19
C ASP A 89 -1.06 6.01 -9.33
N GLU A 90 -0.19 7.01 -9.46
CA GLU A 90 0.91 7.03 -10.42
C GLU A 90 1.98 5.96 -10.15
N ASN A 91 2.11 5.52 -8.89
CA ASN A 91 3.08 4.51 -8.47
C ASN A 91 2.54 3.09 -8.61
N LEU A 92 1.28 2.93 -9.03
CA LEU A 92 0.59 1.66 -9.14
C LEU A 92 0.34 1.32 -10.60
N ARG A 93 0.67 0.08 -10.97
CA ARG A 93 0.25 -0.52 -12.23
C ARG A 93 -0.71 -1.67 -11.93
N ARG A 94 -1.96 -1.52 -12.34
CA ARG A 94 -2.97 -2.57 -12.25
C ARG A 94 -2.48 -3.85 -12.92
N LEU A 95 -2.64 -4.97 -12.23
CA LEU A 95 -2.48 -6.30 -12.79
C LEU A 95 -3.85 -6.71 -13.36
N GLY A 96 -3.99 -6.77 -14.68
CA GLY A 96 -5.25 -7.16 -15.32
C GLY A 96 -5.54 -8.66 -15.20
N GLY A 97 -6.76 -9.02 -14.79
CA GLY A 97 -7.30 -10.40 -14.68
C GLY A 97 -6.69 -11.18 -13.49
N VAL A 98 -7.41 -11.75 -12.55
CA VAL A 98 -8.78 -12.30 -12.41
C VAL A 98 -9.28 -11.84 -11.02
N PRO A 99 -10.60 -11.68 -10.78
CA PRO A 99 -11.09 -11.53 -9.41
C PRO A 99 -10.46 -12.61 -8.54
N VAL A 100 -9.84 -12.25 -7.42
CA VAL A 100 -9.49 -13.24 -6.41
C VAL A 100 -10.80 -13.69 -5.80
N GLU A 101 -11.46 -14.67 -6.43
CA GLU A 101 -12.41 -15.49 -5.70
C GLU A 101 -11.55 -16.28 -4.70
N ASP A 102 -11.77 -16.02 -3.42
CA ASP A 102 -11.27 -16.88 -2.34
C ASP A 102 -11.89 -18.27 -2.54
N ASP A 103 -11.25 -19.09 -3.36
CA ASP A 103 -11.52 -20.52 -3.48
C ASP A 103 -10.95 -21.18 -2.22
N VAL A 104 -11.65 -21.04 -1.10
CA VAL A 104 -11.48 -21.93 0.05
C VAL A 104 -12.08 -23.27 -0.37
N ARG A 105 -11.28 -24.08 -1.06
CA ARG A 105 -11.50 -25.53 -1.10
C ARG A 105 -11.12 -26.09 0.25
N ASP A 106 -12.09 -26.17 1.15
CA ASP A 106 -12.05 -27.15 2.22
C ASP A 106 -12.39 -28.53 1.62
N GLU A 107 -11.38 -29.18 1.05
CA GLU A 107 -11.36 -30.65 1.03
C GLU A 107 -10.80 -31.11 2.38
N VAL A 108 -11.68 -31.57 3.27
CA VAL A 108 -11.29 -32.54 4.30
C VAL A 108 -12.15 -33.77 4.13
N THR A 109 -11.51 -34.79 3.59
CA THR A 109 -11.89 -36.20 3.53
C THR A 109 -12.25 -36.78 4.89
N ALA A 110 -13.41 -37.44 5.01
CA ALA A 110 -13.55 -38.88 5.31
C ALA A 110 -15.04 -39.27 5.38
#